data_AF-A0A939GNZ8-F1
#
_entry.id   AF-A0A939GNZ8-F1
#
_cell.length_a   1.000
_cell.length_b   1.000
_cell.length_c   1.000
_cell.angle_alpha   90.00
_cell.angle_beta   90.00
_cell.angle_gamma   90.00
#
_symmetry.space_group_name_H-M   'P 1'
#
loop_
_entity.id
_entity.type
_entity.pdbx_description
1 polymer ?
#
loop_
_entity_poly.entity_id
_entity_poly.type
_entity_poly.pdbx_seq_one_letter_code
_entity_poly.pdbx_strand_id
1 'polypeptide(L)'
;MLQLQIKSDSPDVEIVQNLVQSAIDSEIKNLKRSIEKTNKLLIEFEAKYQVSSEFFFANWTAEDLTGGDEEYVSWAGEIKIKQKLTNSLQKLEAIEYVINN
;
A
#
# COMPACT_ATOMS: atom_id res chain seq x y z
N MET A 1 -9.75 16.71 4.34
CA MET A 1 -8.36 17.22 4.36
C MET A 1 -7.74 16.77 5.66
N LEU A 2 -6.62 16.04 5.61
CA LEU A 2 -5.94 15.55 6.81
C LEU A 2 -4.72 16.44 7.06
N GLN A 3 -4.69 17.10 8.20
CA GLN A 3 -3.63 18.01 8.58
C GLN A 3 -2.77 17.40 9.67
N LEU A 4 -1.46 17.46 9.50
CA LEU A 4 -0.48 17.07 10.51
C LEU A 4 0.18 18.31 11.07
N GLN A 5 0.06 18.50 12.39
CA GLN A 5 0.63 19.62 13.11
C GLN A 5 1.44 19.11 14.30
N ILE A 6 2.70 19.54 14.39
CA ILE A 6 3.59 19.23 15.51
C ILE A 6 3.75 20.51 16.32
N LYS A 7 3.35 20.46 17.59
CA LYS A 7 3.48 21.56 18.55
C LYS A 7 4.42 21.15 19.67
N SER A 8 5.33 22.04 20.03
CA SER A 8 6.26 21.85 21.12
C SER A 8 6.71 23.22 21.62
N ASP A 9 6.95 23.32 22.94
CA ASP A 9 7.60 24.49 23.54
C ASP A 9 9.14 24.40 23.48
N SER A 10 9.67 23.30 22.90
CA SER A 10 11.10 23.10 22.68
C SER A 10 11.61 23.89 21.48
N PRO A 11 12.83 24.47 21.53
CA PRO A 11 13.46 25.07 20.36
C PRO A 11 13.72 24.06 19.22
N ASP A 12 13.71 22.75 19.51
CA ASP A 12 13.99 21.69 18.53
C ASP A 12 12.76 21.32 17.67
N VAL A 13 11.65 22.05 17.77
CA VAL A 13 10.39 21.72 17.07
C VAL A 13 10.58 21.58 15.56
N GLU A 14 11.41 22.42 14.95
CA GLU A 14 11.72 22.36 13.52
C GLU A 14 12.49 21.08 13.14
N ILE A 15 13.45 20.66 13.98
CA ILE A 15 14.20 19.42 13.79
C ILE A 15 13.24 18.22 13.82
N VAL A 16 12.34 18.19 14.81
CA VAL A 16 11.35 17.12 14.94
C VAL A 16 10.37 17.12 13.77
N GLN A 17 9.92 18.29 13.31
CA GLN A 17 9.06 18.42 12.13
C GLN A 17 9.72 17.81 10.89
N ASN A 18 10.98 18.16 10.62
CA ASN A 18 11.75 17.64 9.50
C ASN A 18 11.97 16.13 9.58
N LEU A 19 12.23 15.59 10.79
CA LEU A 19 12.36 14.15 11.01
C LEU A 19 11.06 13.40 10.72
N VAL A 20 9.91 13.92 11.17
CA VAL A 20 8.61 13.29 10.93
C VAL A 20 8.25 13.35 9.44
N GLN A 21 8.45 14.49 8.78
CA GLN A 21 8.25 14.62 7.33
C GLN A 21 9.12 13.60 6.56
N SER A 22 10.40 13.50 6.91
CA SER A 22 11.33 12.56 6.27
C SER A 22 10.94 11.09 6.48
N ALA A 23 10.41 10.74 7.66
CA ALA A 23 9.92 9.40 7.95
C ALA A 23 8.68 9.05 7.11
N ILE A 24 7.73 9.99 6.97
CA ILE A 24 6.54 9.83 6.14
C ILE A 24 6.92 9.67 4.66
N ASP A 25 7.83 10.50 4.16
CA ASP A 25 8.32 10.40 2.77
C ASP A 25 9.02 9.07 2.50
N SER A 26 9.76 8.56 3.48
CA SER A 26 10.40 7.25 3.39
C SER A 26 9.37 6.13 3.34
N GLU A 27 8.32 6.23 4.14
CA GLU A 27 7.23 5.24 4.12
C GLU A 27 6.43 5.28 2.82
N ILE A 28 6.15 6.46 2.26
CA ILE A 28 5.54 6.60 0.94
C ILE A 28 6.37 5.87 -0.13
N LYS A 29 7.70 6.02 -0.11
CA LYS A 29 8.60 5.31 -1.04
C LYS A 29 8.56 3.80 -0.82
N ASN A 30 8.49 3.35 0.43
CA ASN A 30 8.37 1.92 0.75
C ASN A 30 7.05 1.34 0.26
N LEU A 31 5.92 2.02 0.50
CA LEU A 31 4.60 1.60 0.04
C LEU A 31 4.56 1.48 -1.48
N LYS A 32 5.10 2.45 -2.22
CA LYS A 32 5.21 2.39 -3.69
C LYS A 32 5.98 1.16 -4.15
N ARG A 33 7.15 0.89 -3.56
CA ARG A 33 7.94 -0.31 -3.87
C ARG A 33 7.20 -1.60 -3.53
N SER A 34 6.47 -1.65 -2.42
CA SER A 34 5.68 -2.83 -2.05
C SER A 34 4.52 -3.08 -3.00
N ILE A 35 3.84 -2.01 -3.45
CA ILE A 35 2.78 -2.09 -4.47
C ILE A 35 3.36 -2.62 -5.80
N GLU A 36 4.53 -2.16 -6.22
CA GLU A 36 5.21 -2.68 -7.42
C GLU A 36 5.52 -4.18 -7.32
N LYS A 37 5.97 -4.66 -6.15
CA LYS A 37 6.24 -6.08 -5.92
C LYS A 37 4.97 -6.92 -6.04
N THR A 38 3.91 -6.54 -5.33
CA THR A 38 2.63 -7.23 -5.41
C THR A 38 2.05 -7.19 -6.82
N ASN A 39 2.16 -6.06 -7.54
CA ASN A 39 1.72 -5.98 -8.94
C ASN A 39 2.43 -7.00 -9.85
N LYS A 40 3.72 -7.26 -9.64
CA LYS A 40 4.44 -8.28 -10.42
C LYS A 40 3.87 -9.67 -10.17
N LEU A 41 3.60 -10.03 -8.91
CA LEU A 41 3.00 -11.31 -8.56
C LEU A 41 1.58 -11.46 -9.12
N LEU A 42 0.78 -10.39 -9.07
CA LEU A 42 -0.56 -10.39 -9.68
C LEU A 42 -0.49 -10.61 -11.19
N ILE A 43 0.43 -9.94 -11.89
CA ILE A 43 0.63 -10.12 -13.34
C ILE A 43 1.02 -11.56 -13.68
N GLU A 44 1.82 -12.23 -12.83
CA GLU A 44 2.18 -13.63 -13.03
C GLU A 44 0.94 -14.56 -12.96
N PHE A 45 0.05 -14.36 -11.99
CA PHE A 45 -1.21 -15.10 -11.91
C PHE A 45 -2.16 -14.77 -13.07
N GLU A 46 -2.32 -13.48 -13.40
CA GLU A 46 -3.17 -13.03 -14.51
C GLU A 46 -2.69 -13.59 -15.85
N ALA A 47 -1.37 -13.62 -16.07
CA ALA A 47 -0.78 -14.22 -17.26
C ALA A 47 -0.93 -15.75 -17.28
N LYS A 48 -0.83 -16.42 -16.13
CA LYS A 48 -1.02 -17.88 -16.05
C LYS A 48 -2.46 -18.28 -16.38
N TYR A 49 -3.44 -17.56 -15.83
CA TYR A 49 -4.86 -17.93 -15.93
C TYR A 49 -5.64 -17.16 -16.99
N GLN A 50 -5.03 -16.15 -17.64
CA GLN A 50 -5.62 -15.32 -18.69
C GLN A 50 -6.91 -14.61 -18.25
N VAL A 51 -7.01 -14.26 -16.97
CA VAL A 51 -8.10 -13.48 -16.37
C VAL A 51 -7.53 -12.41 -15.46
N SER A 52 -8.26 -11.30 -15.24
CA SER A 52 -7.80 -10.26 -14.31
C SER A 52 -7.94 -10.70 -12.86
N SER A 53 -7.14 -10.11 -11.98
CA SER A 53 -7.26 -10.32 -10.52
C SER A 53 -8.64 -9.95 -9.99
N GLU A 54 -9.29 -8.92 -10.54
CA GLU A 54 -10.66 -8.54 -10.16
C GLU A 54 -11.67 -9.63 -10.54
N PHE A 55 -11.54 -10.21 -11.75
CA PHE A 55 -12.44 -11.27 -12.19
C PHE A 55 -12.26 -12.53 -11.35
N PHE A 56 -11.01 -12.95 -11.16
CA PHE A 56 -10.65 -14.08 -10.29
C PHE A 56 -11.27 -13.92 -8.90
N PHE A 57 -11.02 -12.79 -8.24
CA PHE A 57 -11.44 -12.58 -6.85
C PHE A 57 -12.96 -12.54 -6.66
N ALA A 58 -13.70 -12.13 -7.71
CA ALA A 58 -15.16 -12.04 -7.66
C ALA A 58 -15.86 -13.33 -8.08
N ASN A 59 -15.25 -14.17 -8.92
CA ASN A 59 -15.97 -15.24 -9.63
C ASN A 59 -15.37 -16.64 -9.44
N TRP A 60 -14.12 -16.78 -9.01
CA TRP A 60 -13.45 -18.07 -8.92
C TRP A 60 -13.33 -18.58 -7.49
N THR A 61 -13.20 -19.89 -7.40
CA THR A 61 -12.89 -20.66 -6.20
C THR A 61 -11.52 -21.34 -6.35
N ALA A 62 -11.07 -22.04 -5.31
CA ALA A 62 -9.84 -22.83 -5.38
C ALA A 62 -9.92 -23.95 -6.43
N GLU A 63 -11.10 -24.51 -6.68
CA GLU A 63 -11.31 -25.61 -7.64
C GLU A 63 -11.08 -25.18 -9.10
N ASP A 64 -11.14 -23.88 -9.39
CA ASP A 64 -10.85 -23.32 -10.70
C ASP A 64 -9.34 -23.16 -10.98
N LEU A 65 -8.50 -23.34 -9.95
CA LEU A 65 -7.05 -23.17 -10.03
C LEU A 65 -6.33 -24.53 -10.09
N THR A 66 -5.31 -24.65 -10.94
CA THR A 66 -4.52 -25.88 -11.04
C THR A 66 -3.72 -26.16 -9.77
N GLY A 67 -3.35 -25.12 -9.03
CA GLY A 67 -2.70 -25.22 -7.71
C GLY A 67 -3.68 -25.20 -6.53
N GLY A 68 -5.00 -25.28 -6.77
CA GLY A 68 -6.01 -25.39 -5.73
C GLY A 68 -5.95 -24.26 -4.69
N ASP A 69 -6.11 -24.65 -3.42
CA ASP A 69 -6.15 -23.72 -2.29
C ASP A 69 -4.88 -22.89 -2.12
N GLU A 70 -3.69 -23.46 -2.42
CA GLU A 70 -2.41 -22.77 -2.23
C GLU A 70 -2.32 -21.54 -3.14
N GLU A 71 -2.68 -21.70 -4.42
CA GLU A 71 -2.69 -20.59 -5.37
C GLU A 71 -3.84 -19.63 -5.08
N TYR A 72 -4.99 -20.14 -4.65
CA TYR A 72 -6.13 -19.29 -4.29
C TYR A 72 -5.75 -18.33 -3.16
N VAL A 73 -5.21 -18.87 -2.07
CA VAL A 73 -4.78 -18.11 -0.90
C VAL A 73 -3.70 -17.11 -1.27
N SER A 74 -2.74 -17.51 -2.10
CA SER A 74 -1.65 -16.63 -2.55
C SER A 74 -2.17 -15.46 -3.38
N TRP A 75 -2.95 -15.73 -4.43
CA TRP A 75 -3.46 -14.69 -5.32
C TRP A 75 -4.45 -13.76 -4.59
N ALA A 76 -5.42 -14.32 -3.85
CA ALA A 76 -6.34 -13.53 -3.04
C ALA A 76 -5.61 -12.71 -1.96
N GLY A 77 -4.52 -13.26 -1.41
CA GLY A 77 -3.63 -12.59 -0.47
C GLY A 77 -2.98 -11.36 -1.08
N GLU A 78 -2.35 -11.49 -2.25
CA GLU A 78 -1.71 -10.38 -2.96
C GLU A 78 -2.71 -9.27 -3.32
N ILE A 79 -3.94 -9.62 -3.74
CA ILE A 79 -4.99 -8.63 -4.00
C ILE A 79 -5.30 -7.80 -2.75
N LYS A 80 -5.48 -8.47 -1.60
CA LYS A 80 -5.76 -7.78 -0.31
C LYS A 80 -4.56 -6.97 0.16
N ILE A 81 -3.34 -7.44 -0.06
CA ILE A 81 -2.11 -6.71 0.26
C ILE A 81 -2.05 -5.43 -0.56
N LYS A 82 -2.24 -5.50 -1.89
CA LYS A 82 -2.28 -4.33 -2.77
C LYS A 82 -3.30 -3.30 -2.28
N GLN A 83 -4.53 -3.73 -1.99
CA GLN A 83 -5.60 -2.85 -1.50
C GLN A 83 -5.20 -2.12 -0.22
N LYS A 84 -4.61 -2.84 0.76
CA LYS A 84 -4.14 -2.24 2.01
C LYS A 84 -3.02 -1.23 1.78
N LEU A 85 -2.02 -1.59 0.97
CA LEU A 85 -0.89 -0.72 0.65
C LEU A 85 -1.34 0.55 -0.06
N THR A 86 -2.22 0.43 -1.06
CA THR A 86 -2.77 1.58 -1.80
C THR A 86 -3.57 2.51 -0.88
N ASN A 87 -4.39 1.96 0.01
CA ASN A 87 -5.13 2.76 0.99
C ASN A 87 -4.20 3.52 1.95
N SER A 88 -3.17 2.85 2.48
CA SER A 88 -2.16 3.52 3.31
C SER A 88 -1.42 4.62 2.55
N LEU A 89 -1.03 4.35 1.30
CA LEU A 89 -0.35 5.33 0.46
C LEU A 89 -1.21 6.58 0.24
N GLN A 90 -2.48 6.40 -0.13
CA GLN A 90 -3.42 7.49 -0.32
C GLN A 90 -3.59 8.35 0.94
N LYS A 91 -3.61 7.74 2.12
CA LYS A 91 -3.71 8.46 3.40
C LYS A 91 -2.47 9.30 3.68
N LEU A 92 -1.27 8.78 3.40
CA LEU A 92 -0.03 9.50 3.63
C LEU A 92 0.18 10.62 2.60
N GLU A 93 -0.14 10.39 1.33
CA GLU A 93 -0.03 11.40 0.27
C GLU A 93 -1.05 12.56 0.43
N ALA A 94 -2.12 12.33 1.19
CA ALA A 94 -3.12 13.35 1.51
C ALA A 94 -2.79 14.20 2.77
N ILE A 95 -1.63 13.98 3.41
CA ILE A 95 -1.20 14.76 4.56
C ILE A 95 -0.77 16.16 4.11
N GLU A 96 -1.34 17.17 4.75
CA GLU A 96 -0.85 18.54 4.68
C GLU A 96 -0.11 18.91 5.97
N TYR A 97 1.13 19.36 5.83
CA TYR A 97 1.96 19.79 6.95
C TYR A 97 1.62 21.23 7.34
N VAL A 98 1.17 21.42 8.58
CA VAL A 98 0.88 22.74 9.12
C VAL A 98 2.09 23.24 9.91
N ILE A 99 2.72 24.29 9.39
CA ILE A 99 3.84 25.00 10.04
C ILE A 99 3.23 26.21 10.75
N ASN A 100 3.33 26.25 12.07
CA ASN A 100 3.00 27.47 12.82
C ASN A 100 4.29 28.30 12.95
N ASN A 101 4.26 29.53 12.42
CA ASN A 101 5.26 30.56 12.70
C ASN A 101 5.07 31.14 14.11
#